data_AF-A0A2I4FFF9-F1
#
_entry.id   AF-A0A2I4FFF9-F1
#
_cell.length_a   1.000
_cell.length_b   1.000
_cell.length_c   1.000
_cell.angle_alpha   90.00
_cell.angle_beta   90.00
_cell.angle_gamma   90.00
#
_symmetry.space_group_name_H-M   'P 1'
#
loop_
_entity.id
_entity.type
_entity.pdbx_description
1 polymer ?
#
loop_
_entity_poly.entity_id
_entity_poly.type
_entity_poly.pdbx_seq_one_letter_code
_entity_poly.pdbx_strand_id
1 'polypeptide(L)'
;MSSSKALQAGSSFSLWSSSSSSIHPWTHDVFLSFRGDDVRQKFISHLYAALHKRGINTYIDNNLKKGEEISPELLKAIDGSMISIVVFSKNYSDSRWCLDELLKIIEGKETVKQIVLPLFYDVDPSDVRHQKRSFGEAFTRVEYKFKADKVKLIEWKAALEKVANLSGFVLGESEFHLRKAHVPLLRFVSRHATQHIAKRPVGHFSLAVRLWVTSAAIFKRGSELPPQCDPKVAKEFGVPVRGDGFWDAV
;
A
#
# COMPACT_ATOMS: atom_id res chain seq x y z
N MET A 1 66.65 21.49 -36.66
CA MET A 1 65.21 21.79 -36.87
C MET A 1 64.44 20.96 -35.85
N SER A 2 64.21 21.55 -34.67
CA SER A 2 62.88 21.95 -34.16
C SER A 2 61.92 20.76 -34.00
N SER A 3 61.71 20.27 -32.77
CA SER A 3 60.47 20.44 -31.98
C SER A 3 59.79 19.06 -31.82
N SER A 4 59.19 18.62 -30.73
CA SER A 4 58.85 19.17 -29.41
C SER A 4 58.59 18.00 -28.43
N LYS A 5 58.72 18.27 -27.12
CA LYS A 5 58.31 17.43 -25.98
C LYS A 5 56.80 17.21 -25.94
N ALA A 6 56.36 16.07 -25.39
CA ALA A 6 55.23 16.03 -24.45
C ALA A 6 55.32 14.77 -23.54
N LEU A 7 55.55 15.02 -22.24
CA LEU A 7 55.24 14.12 -21.13
C LEU A 7 53.75 14.28 -20.80
N GLN A 8 53.03 13.18 -20.53
CA GLN A 8 52.00 13.18 -19.49
C GLN A 8 52.02 11.87 -18.71
N ALA A 9 52.32 12.03 -17.41
CA ALA A 9 52.03 11.09 -16.35
C ALA A 9 50.63 11.36 -15.79
N GLY A 10 50.04 10.35 -15.15
CA GLY A 10 48.93 10.55 -14.21
C GLY A 10 47.71 9.69 -14.47
N SER A 11 47.79 8.40 -14.15
CA SER A 11 46.62 7.56 -13.91
C SER A 11 45.98 7.98 -12.58
N SER A 12 45.15 9.03 -12.58
CA SER A 12 44.24 9.31 -11.48
C SER A 12 43.02 8.40 -11.62
N PHE A 13 43.00 7.32 -10.86
CA PHE A 13 41.79 6.51 -10.68
C PHE A 13 40.77 7.36 -9.91
N SER A 14 39.91 8.08 -10.62
CA SER A 14 38.70 8.61 -10.01
C SER A 14 37.78 7.42 -9.75
N LEU A 15 37.77 6.94 -8.49
CA LEU A 15 36.73 6.06 -7.96
C LEU A 15 35.41 6.80 -8.05
N TRP A 16 34.73 6.69 -9.20
CA TRP A 16 33.32 6.99 -9.30
C TRP A 16 32.60 5.93 -8.47
N SER A 17 32.32 6.28 -7.21
CA SER A 17 31.33 5.58 -6.40
C SER A 17 29.99 5.73 -7.10
N SER A 18 29.67 4.79 -7.97
CA SER A 18 28.32 4.57 -8.49
C SER A 18 27.41 4.33 -7.29
N SER A 19 26.82 5.40 -6.78
CA SER A 19 25.71 5.30 -5.85
C SER A 19 24.59 4.64 -6.63
N SER A 20 24.42 3.32 -6.45
CA SER A 20 23.27 2.61 -7.00
C SER A 20 22.04 3.17 -6.31
N SER A 21 21.43 4.18 -6.93
CA SER A 21 20.07 4.57 -6.61
C SER A 21 19.22 3.37 -7.00
N SER A 22 18.83 2.56 -6.01
CA SER A 22 17.87 1.49 -6.23
C SER A 22 16.59 2.13 -6.75
N ILE A 23 16.35 2.02 -8.05
CA ILE A 23 15.05 2.30 -8.64
C ILE A 23 14.11 1.28 -8.01
N HIS A 24 13.31 1.73 -7.05
CA HIS A 24 12.45 0.83 -6.29
C HIS A 24 11.38 0.26 -7.24
N PRO A 25 11.10 -1.05 -7.21
CA PRO A 25 10.26 -1.75 -8.20
C PRO A 25 8.76 -1.46 -8.08
N TRP A 26 8.34 -0.62 -7.13
CA TRP A 26 6.95 -0.41 -6.79
C TRP A 26 6.26 0.55 -7.78
N THR A 27 5.26 0.04 -8.50
CA THR A 27 4.36 0.81 -9.36
C THR A 27 3.22 1.45 -8.57
N HIS A 28 2.86 0.87 -7.42
CA HIS A 28 1.80 1.37 -6.53
C HIS A 28 2.30 1.46 -5.08
N ASP A 29 1.74 2.39 -4.32
CA ASP A 29 2.04 2.50 -2.90
C ASP A 29 1.26 1.47 -2.09
N VAL A 30 0.00 1.21 -2.48
CA VAL A 30 -0.92 0.31 -1.80
C VAL A 30 -1.66 -0.59 -2.78
N PHE A 31 -1.73 -1.88 -2.47
CA PHE A 31 -2.70 -2.83 -3.01
C PHE A 31 -3.79 -3.11 -1.97
N LEU A 32 -5.06 -3.02 -2.35
CA LEU A 32 -6.19 -3.39 -1.50
C LEU A 32 -6.79 -4.72 -1.94
N SER A 33 -6.67 -5.76 -1.09
CA SER A 33 -7.39 -7.04 -1.24
C SER A 33 -8.55 -7.11 -0.27
N PHE A 34 -9.75 -7.40 -0.76
CA PHE A 34 -10.97 -7.42 0.04
C PHE A 34 -12.09 -8.20 -0.65
N ARG A 35 -13.06 -8.68 0.12
CA ARG A 35 -14.29 -9.24 -0.44
C ARG A 35 -15.21 -8.11 -0.88
N GLY A 36 -15.41 -8.00 -2.20
CA GLY A 36 -16.24 -6.94 -2.81
C GLY A 36 -17.65 -6.84 -2.21
N ASP A 37 -18.32 -7.98 -2.06
CA ASP A 37 -19.70 -8.03 -1.58
C ASP A 37 -19.87 -7.57 -0.13
N ASP A 38 -18.83 -7.73 0.70
CA ASP A 38 -18.91 -7.45 2.14
C ASP A 38 -18.67 -5.95 2.43
N VAL A 39 -17.66 -5.35 1.79
CA VAL A 39 -17.08 -4.07 2.27
C VAL A 39 -16.92 -2.97 1.22
N ARG A 40 -17.22 -3.23 -0.07
CA ARG A 40 -16.93 -2.30 -1.19
C ARG A 40 -17.57 -0.92 -1.01
N GLN A 41 -18.89 -0.88 -0.84
CA GLN A 41 -19.66 0.37 -0.77
C GLN A 41 -19.60 1.04 0.62
N LYS A 42 -19.03 0.34 1.61
CA LYS A 42 -18.91 0.81 2.99
C LYS A 42 -17.49 1.29 3.25
N PHE A 43 -16.67 0.44 3.86
CA PHE A 43 -15.34 0.80 4.35
C PHE A 43 -14.33 1.07 3.23
N ILE A 44 -14.33 0.26 2.17
CA ILE A 44 -13.29 0.34 1.11
C ILE A 44 -13.40 1.64 0.31
N SER A 45 -14.61 2.08 -0.04
CA SER A 45 -14.82 3.34 -0.75
C SER A 45 -14.28 4.54 0.05
N HIS A 46 -14.53 4.58 1.35
CA HIS A 46 -14.02 5.63 2.24
C HIS A 46 -12.50 5.56 2.42
N LEU A 47 -11.94 4.36 2.64
CA LEU A 47 -10.49 4.17 2.77
C LEU A 47 -9.76 4.61 1.50
N TYR A 48 -10.25 4.17 0.33
CA TYR A 48 -9.68 4.53 -0.95
C TYR A 48 -9.73 6.05 -1.18
N ALA A 49 -10.89 6.68 -0.96
CA ALA A 49 -11.03 8.12 -1.11
C ALA A 49 -10.06 8.89 -0.20
N ALA A 50 -9.86 8.41 1.04
CA ALA A 50 -8.93 9.04 1.98
C ALA A 50 -7.45 8.84 1.61
N LEU A 51 -7.08 7.68 1.07
CA LEU A 51 -5.74 7.42 0.52
C LEU A 51 -5.48 8.28 -0.71
N HIS A 52 -6.43 8.35 -1.64
CA HIS A 52 -6.37 9.16 -2.84
C HIS A 52 -6.23 10.65 -2.50
N LYS A 53 -7.01 11.16 -1.54
CA LYS A 53 -6.92 12.56 -1.08
C LYS A 53 -5.55 12.91 -0.48
N ARG A 54 -4.75 11.91 -0.10
CA ARG A 54 -3.37 12.06 0.38
C ARG A 54 -2.31 11.80 -0.69
N GLY A 55 -2.71 11.63 -1.95
CA GLY A 55 -1.79 11.36 -3.07
C GLY A 55 -1.17 9.96 -3.05
N ILE A 56 -1.76 9.00 -2.31
CA ILE A 56 -1.24 7.63 -2.22
C ILE A 56 -1.77 6.81 -3.40
N ASN A 57 -0.88 6.37 -4.29
CA ASN A 57 -1.24 5.58 -5.46
C ASN A 57 -1.71 4.18 -5.03
N THR A 58 -3.03 3.95 -5.12
CA THR A 58 -3.68 2.75 -4.58
C THR A 58 -4.32 1.94 -5.70
N TYR A 59 -3.92 0.68 -5.84
CA TYR A 59 -4.62 -0.29 -6.68
C TYR A 59 -5.74 -0.95 -5.87
N ILE A 60 -6.97 -0.87 -6.37
CA ILE A 60 -8.13 -1.54 -5.77
C ILE A 60 -8.42 -2.80 -6.58
N ASP A 61 -8.42 -3.97 -5.93
CA ASP A 61 -8.99 -5.13 -6.62
C ASP A 61 -10.52 -5.03 -6.70
N ASN A 62 -11.00 -4.94 -7.94
CA ASN A 62 -12.39 -4.64 -8.20
C ASN A 62 -13.30 -5.87 -8.20
N ASN A 63 -12.83 -7.08 -7.86
CA ASN A 63 -13.53 -8.32 -7.43
C ASN A 63 -14.98 -8.61 -7.90
N LEU A 64 -15.48 -7.91 -8.93
CA LEU A 64 -16.91 -7.78 -9.20
C LEU A 64 -17.38 -8.84 -10.19
N LYS A 65 -16.55 -9.24 -11.17
CA LYS A 65 -16.89 -10.22 -12.23
C LYS A 65 -15.67 -10.78 -12.99
N LYS A 66 -14.55 -11.07 -12.32
CA LYS A 66 -13.43 -11.74 -13.02
C LYS A 66 -13.61 -13.26 -12.94
N GLY A 67 -13.21 -13.97 -14.00
CA GLY A 67 -13.40 -15.41 -14.18
C GLY A 67 -12.62 -16.26 -13.17
N GLU A 68 -12.32 -17.52 -13.52
CA GLU A 68 -11.72 -18.47 -12.58
C GLU A 68 -10.22 -18.21 -12.28
N GLU A 69 -9.53 -17.40 -13.10
CA GLU A 69 -8.07 -17.20 -13.03
C GLU A 69 -7.66 -15.74 -12.77
N ILE A 70 -6.69 -15.55 -11.88
CA ILE A 70 -6.10 -14.25 -11.56
C ILE A 70 -5.44 -13.65 -12.82
N SER A 71 -5.90 -12.47 -13.23
CA SER A 71 -5.35 -11.78 -14.40
C SER A 71 -3.86 -11.41 -14.19
N PRO A 72 -2.99 -11.53 -15.20
CA PRO A 72 -1.58 -11.15 -15.12
C PRO A 72 -1.36 -9.70 -14.63
N GLU A 73 -2.27 -8.78 -14.96
CA GLU A 73 -2.24 -7.39 -14.50
C GLU A 73 -2.40 -7.29 -12.98
N LEU A 74 -3.22 -8.15 -12.39
CA LEU A 74 -3.46 -8.20 -10.95
C LEU A 74 -2.23 -8.75 -10.22
N LEU A 75 -1.61 -9.81 -10.74
CA LEU A 75 -0.34 -10.34 -10.20
C LEU A 75 0.76 -9.26 -10.21
N LYS A 76 0.89 -8.53 -11.33
CA LYS A 76 1.82 -7.41 -11.45
C LYS A 76 1.50 -6.27 -10.48
N ALA A 77 0.21 -5.99 -10.23
CA ALA A 77 -0.18 -4.99 -9.26
C ALA A 77 0.19 -5.40 -7.83
N ILE A 78 0.00 -6.67 -7.47
CA ILE A 78 0.40 -7.21 -6.15
C ILE A 78 1.92 -7.10 -5.98
N ASP A 79 2.71 -7.64 -6.91
CA ASP A 79 4.18 -7.63 -6.83
C ASP A 79 4.74 -6.21 -6.95
N GLY A 80 4.05 -5.33 -7.67
CA GLY A 80 4.40 -3.92 -7.84
C GLY A 80 3.92 -3.01 -6.72
N SER A 81 3.33 -3.53 -5.64
CA SER A 81 2.82 -2.69 -4.55
C SER A 81 3.73 -2.71 -3.32
N MET A 82 4.03 -1.54 -2.76
CA MET A 82 4.86 -1.46 -1.55
C MET A 82 4.15 -2.01 -0.30
N ILE A 83 2.85 -1.73 -0.15
CA ILE A 83 2.02 -2.21 0.95
C ILE A 83 0.84 -2.99 0.36
N SER A 84 0.60 -4.20 0.86
CA SER A 84 -0.66 -4.92 0.66
C SER A 84 -1.51 -4.81 1.91
N ILE A 85 -2.68 -4.20 1.80
CA ILE A 85 -3.69 -4.18 2.85
C ILE A 85 -4.70 -5.27 2.55
N VAL A 86 -4.80 -6.25 3.46
CA VAL A 86 -5.73 -7.38 3.33
C VAL A 86 -6.89 -7.15 4.28
N VAL A 87 -8.10 -6.94 3.75
CA VAL A 87 -9.31 -6.69 4.54
C VAL A 87 -10.10 -7.98 4.70
N PHE A 88 -9.81 -8.69 5.79
CA PHE A 88 -10.58 -9.85 6.20
C PHE A 88 -11.97 -9.43 6.64
N SER A 89 -12.98 -10.03 6.03
CA SER A 89 -14.40 -9.86 6.30
C SER A 89 -15.06 -11.23 6.33
N LYS A 90 -16.31 -11.30 6.81
CA LYS A 90 -17.01 -12.56 7.07
C LYS A 90 -16.94 -13.58 5.91
N ASN A 91 -17.08 -13.13 4.66
CA ASN A 91 -17.11 -14.00 3.48
C ASN A 91 -15.84 -13.94 2.63
N TYR A 92 -14.75 -13.35 3.13
CA TYR A 92 -13.47 -13.33 2.42
C TYR A 92 -13.01 -14.75 2.06
N SER A 93 -13.15 -15.70 2.99
CA SER A 93 -12.75 -17.10 2.84
C SER A 93 -13.67 -17.96 1.96
N ASP A 94 -14.81 -17.44 1.48
CA ASP A 94 -15.68 -18.15 0.52
C ASP A 94 -15.28 -17.85 -0.95
N SER A 95 -14.31 -16.95 -1.15
CA SER A 95 -13.84 -16.59 -2.48
C SER A 95 -12.47 -17.21 -2.75
N ARG A 96 -12.44 -18.20 -3.66
CA ARG A 96 -11.17 -18.74 -4.20
C ARG A 96 -10.25 -17.61 -4.68
N TRP A 97 -10.81 -16.61 -5.34
CA TRP A 97 -10.06 -15.46 -5.83
C TRP A 97 -9.35 -14.70 -4.70
N CYS A 98 -10.08 -14.33 -3.63
CA CYS A 98 -9.47 -13.66 -2.47
C CYS A 98 -8.39 -14.51 -1.78
N LEU A 99 -8.54 -15.84 -1.79
CA LEU A 99 -7.56 -16.76 -1.21
C LEU A 99 -6.32 -16.92 -2.10
N ASP A 100 -6.47 -16.96 -3.42
CA ASP A 100 -5.35 -17.00 -4.37
C ASP A 100 -4.59 -15.66 -4.39
N GLU A 101 -5.28 -14.53 -4.25
CA GLU A 101 -4.64 -13.22 -4.01
C GLU A 101 -3.80 -13.23 -2.73
N LEU A 102 -4.33 -13.82 -1.64
CA LEU A 102 -3.62 -13.89 -0.37
C LEU A 102 -2.31 -14.67 -0.48
N LEU A 103 -2.30 -15.77 -1.24
CA LEU A 103 -1.08 -16.53 -1.53
C LEU A 103 -0.05 -15.67 -2.27
N LYS A 104 -0.50 -14.92 -3.29
CA LYS A 104 0.40 -14.04 -4.05
C LYS A 104 0.95 -12.90 -3.19
N ILE A 105 0.15 -12.34 -2.30
CA ILE A 105 0.59 -11.30 -1.35
C ILE A 105 1.68 -11.85 -0.41
N ILE A 106 1.54 -13.09 0.07
CA ILE A 106 2.56 -13.73 0.92
C ILE A 106 3.85 -13.94 0.13
N GLU A 107 3.76 -14.40 -1.12
CA GLU A 107 4.91 -14.52 -2.00
C GLU A 107 5.61 -13.15 -2.19
N GLY A 108 4.85 -12.08 -2.44
CA GLY A 108 5.36 -10.71 -2.56
C GLY A 108 6.04 -10.20 -1.29
N LYS A 109 5.50 -10.54 -0.11
CA LYS A 109 6.13 -10.26 1.19
C LYS A 109 7.54 -10.86 1.29
N GLU A 110 7.74 -12.06 0.76
CA GLU A 110 8.99 -12.80 0.87
C GLU A 110 10.01 -12.38 -0.18
N THR A 111 9.55 -12.22 -1.42
CA THR A 111 10.38 -12.00 -2.61
C THR A 111 10.78 -10.54 -2.78
N VAL A 112 9.82 -9.62 -2.73
CA VAL A 112 10.04 -8.18 -2.96
C VAL A 112 10.00 -7.36 -1.68
N LYS A 113 9.84 -8.00 -0.51
CA LYS A 113 9.79 -7.34 0.83
C LYS A 113 8.62 -6.38 0.98
N GLN A 114 7.49 -6.70 0.37
CA GLN A 114 6.23 -5.98 0.55
C GLN A 114 5.82 -5.97 2.03
N ILE A 115 5.26 -4.84 2.48
CA ILE A 115 4.63 -4.73 3.80
C ILE A 115 3.22 -5.29 3.68
N VAL A 116 2.86 -6.27 4.51
CA VAL A 116 1.50 -6.80 4.57
C VAL A 116 0.83 -6.32 5.83
N LEU A 117 -0.34 -5.70 5.69
CA LEU A 117 -1.12 -5.12 6.78
C LEU A 117 -2.53 -5.74 6.81
N PRO A 118 -2.81 -6.67 7.74
CA PRO A 118 -4.17 -7.18 7.90
C PRO A 118 -5.09 -6.16 8.57
N LEU A 119 -6.30 -6.05 8.03
CA LEU A 119 -7.45 -5.35 8.60
C LEU A 119 -8.57 -6.36 8.84
N PHE A 120 -9.04 -6.46 10.08
CA PHE A 120 -10.09 -7.40 10.48
C PHE A 120 -11.40 -6.65 10.61
N TYR A 121 -12.22 -6.68 9.55
CA TYR A 121 -13.51 -6.00 9.49
C TYR A 121 -14.63 -6.92 9.98
N ASP A 122 -15.15 -6.62 11.16
CA ASP A 122 -16.21 -7.37 11.85
C ASP A 122 -15.92 -8.87 11.98
N VAL A 123 -14.64 -9.21 12.14
CA VAL A 123 -14.15 -10.57 12.34
C VAL A 123 -13.07 -10.57 13.42
N ASP A 124 -13.05 -11.61 14.24
CA ASP A 124 -11.99 -11.81 15.22
C ASP A 124 -10.72 -12.33 14.51
N PRO A 125 -9.54 -11.73 14.73
CA PRO A 125 -8.28 -12.25 14.20
C PRO A 125 -8.05 -13.73 14.50
N SER A 126 -8.48 -14.22 15.66
CA SER A 126 -8.40 -15.63 16.06
C SER A 126 -9.28 -16.53 15.20
N ASP A 127 -10.44 -16.04 14.78
CA ASP A 127 -11.35 -16.77 13.91
C ASP A 127 -10.80 -16.85 12.47
N VAL A 128 -10.11 -15.80 12.00
CA VAL A 128 -9.37 -15.84 10.73
C VAL A 128 -8.20 -16.82 10.80
N ARG A 129 -7.41 -16.73 11.88
CA ARG A 129 -6.20 -17.55 12.09
C ARG A 129 -6.47 -19.04 12.13
N HIS A 130 -7.55 -19.43 12.80
CA HIS A 130 -7.90 -20.84 13.01
C HIS A 130 -9.11 -21.29 12.18
N GLN A 131 -9.61 -20.43 11.28
CA GLN A 131 -10.80 -20.67 10.46
C GLN A 131 -11.99 -21.17 11.29
N LYS A 132 -12.40 -20.38 12.30
CA LYS A 132 -13.49 -20.72 13.23
C LYS A 132 -14.71 -19.82 13.04
N ARG A 133 -15.82 -20.21 13.68
CA ARG A 133 -17.11 -19.48 13.68
C ARG A 133 -17.55 -19.13 12.25
N SER A 134 -18.13 -17.94 12.06
CA SER A 134 -18.65 -17.47 10.78
C SER A 134 -17.59 -17.44 9.66
N PHE A 135 -16.34 -17.11 9.98
CA PHE A 135 -15.25 -17.11 9.01
C PHE A 135 -14.87 -18.53 8.57
N GLY A 136 -14.89 -19.47 9.52
CA GLY A 136 -14.70 -20.91 9.27
C GLY A 136 -15.83 -21.51 8.43
N GLU A 137 -17.08 -21.18 8.74
CA GLU A 137 -18.24 -21.60 7.95
C GLU A 137 -18.14 -21.12 6.48
N ALA A 138 -17.64 -19.90 6.27
CA ALA A 138 -17.34 -19.39 4.92
C ALA A 138 -16.22 -20.18 4.24
N PHE A 139 -15.16 -20.53 4.97
CA PHE A 139 -14.07 -21.34 4.44
C PHE A 139 -14.51 -22.77 4.08
N THR A 140 -15.39 -23.40 4.88
CA THR A 140 -15.93 -24.74 4.60
C THR A 140 -16.66 -24.82 3.26
N ARG A 141 -17.28 -23.72 2.80
CA ARG A 141 -17.91 -23.68 1.47
C ARG A 141 -16.88 -23.81 0.35
N VAL A 142 -15.70 -23.20 0.51
CA VAL A 142 -14.56 -23.38 -0.40
C VAL A 142 -13.96 -24.78 -0.27
N GLU A 143 -13.80 -25.31 0.95
CA GLU A 143 -13.33 -26.69 1.15
C GLU A 143 -14.21 -27.71 0.44
N TYR A 144 -15.52 -27.56 0.50
CA TYR A 144 -16.45 -28.45 -0.18
C TYR A 144 -16.32 -28.37 -1.71
N LYS A 145 -16.25 -27.14 -2.26
CA LYS A 145 -16.09 -26.88 -3.71
C LYS A 145 -14.76 -27.43 -4.25
N PHE A 146 -13.68 -27.30 -3.47
CA PHE A 146 -12.32 -27.65 -3.88
C PHE A 146 -11.76 -28.89 -3.16
N LYS A 147 -12.62 -29.78 -2.65
CA LYS A 147 -12.23 -30.97 -1.88
C LYS A 147 -11.23 -31.91 -2.55
N ALA A 148 -11.15 -31.87 -3.89
CA ALA A 148 -10.20 -32.65 -4.66
C ALA A 148 -8.77 -32.07 -4.61
N ASP A 149 -8.64 -30.75 -4.46
CA ASP A 149 -7.37 -30.04 -4.42
C ASP A 149 -6.91 -29.81 -2.97
N LYS A 150 -6.51 -30.89 -2.33
CA LYS A 150 -6.08 -30.87 -0.92
C LYS A 150 -4.85 -29.99 -0.70
N VAL A 151 -3.96 -29.91 -1.69
CA VAL A 151 -2.74 -29.09 -1.62
C VAL A 151 -3.13 -27.63 -1.49
N LYS A 152 -4.04 -27.16 -2.37
CA LYS A 152 -4.50 -25.77 -2.34
C LYS A 152 -5.23 -25.40 -1.05
N LEU A 153 -6.05 -26.30 -0.51
CA LEU A 153 -6.71 -26.08 0.78
C LEU A 153 -5.70 -25.89 1.93
N ILE A 154 -4.60 -26.65 1.94
CA ILE A 154 -3.54 -26.51 2.94
C ILE A 154 -2.83 -25.17 2.78
N GLU A 155 -2.49 -24.78 1.55
CA GLU A 155 -1.86 -23.49 1.25
C GLU A 155 -2.73 -22.32 1.73
N TRP A 156 -4.03 -22.34 1.44
CA TRP A 156 -4.95 -21.28 1.86
C TRP A 156 -5.09 -21.19 3.38
N LYS A 157 -5.15 -22.32 4.11
CA LYS A 157 -5.17 -22.31 5.57
C LYS A 157 -3.90 -21.71 6.15
N ALA A 158 -2.74 -22.15 5.66
CA ALA A 158 -1.45 -21.63 6.10
C ALA A 158 -1.32 -20.14 5.80
N ALA A 159 -1.85 -19.68 4.67
CA ALA A 159 -1.86 -18.27 4.29
C ALA A 159 -2.70 -17.41 5.24
N LEU A 160 -3.93 -17.85 5.53
CA LEU A 160 -4.83 -17.18 6.48
C LEU A 160 -4.20 -17.10 7.87
N GLU A 161 -3.65 -18.21 8.36
CA GLU A 161 -2.94 -18.26 9.65
C GLU A 161 -1.77 -17.28 9.68
N LYS A 162 -0.90 -17.33 8.67
CA LYS A 162 0.30 -16.51 8.59
C LYS A 162 -0.02 -15.01 8.57
N VAL A 163 -0.98 -14.58 7.77
CA VAL A 163 -1.35 -13.16 7.70
C VAL A 163 -2.11 -12.72 8.96
N ALA A 164 -2.95 -13.57 9.55
CA ALA A 164 -3.64 -13.27 10.80
C ALA A 164 -2.73 -13.25 12.05
N ASN A 165 -1.49 -13.73 11.91
CA ASN A 165 -0.43 -13.59 12.92
C ASN A 165 0.35 -12.28 12.82
N LEU A 166 0.16 -11.49 11.75
CA LEU A 166 0.79 -10.18 11.61
C LEU A 166 0.05 -9.12 12.44
N SER A 167 0.77 -8.08 12.87
CA SER A 167 0.16 -6.91 13.51
C SER A 167 -0.78 -6.20 12.54
N GLY A 168 -2.03 -5.99 12.96
CA GLY A 168 -3.08 -5.40 12.15
C GLY A 168 -4.03 -4.50 12.93
N PHE A 169 -5.12 -4.09 12.28
CA PHE A 169 -6.18 -3.31 12.92
C PHE A 169 -7.50 -4.08 12.93
N VAL A 170 -8.21 -4.04 14.05
CA VAL A 170 -9.56 -4.59 14.18
C VAL A 170 -10.57 -3.44 14.02
N LEU A 171 -11.55 -3.65 13.15
CA LEU A 171 -12.61 -2.70 12.79
C LEU A 171 -13.96 -3.34 13.15
N GLY A 172 -14.78 -2.64 13.93
CA GLY A 172 -16.18 -3.01 14.12
C GLY A 172 -17.08 -2.31 13.09
N GLU A 173 -18.29 -2.83 12.87
CA GLU A 173 -19.24 -2.23 11.91
C GLU A 173 -19.70 -0.81 12.29
N SER A 174 -19.66 -0.43 13.57
CA SER A 174 -20.14 0.90 13.95
C SER A 174 -19.24 2.01 13.41
N GLU A 175 -19.85 3.09 12.91
CA GLU A 175 -19.18 4.30 12.41
C GLU A 175 -18.06 4.79 13.35
N PHE A 176 -18.28 4.66 14.66
CA PHE A 176 -17.32 5.00 15.69
C PHE A 176 -16.03 4.17 15.60
N HIS A 177 -16.14 2.85 15.44
CA HIS A 177 -14.98 1.96 15.32
C HIS A 177 -14.22 2.18 14.02
N LEU A 178 -14.95 2.44 12.92
CA LEU A 178 -14.34 2.78 11.64
C LEU A 178 -13.50 4.05 11.75
N ARG A 179 -14.03 5.11 12.37
CA ARG A 179 -13.28 6.38 12.59
C ARG A 179 -12.05 6.18 13.48
N LYS A 180 -12.15 5.35 14.52
CA LYS A 180 -11.05 5.11 15.48
C LYS A 180 -9.82 4.48 14.83
N ALA A 181 -10.02 3.52 13.93
CA ALA A 181 -8.92 2.83 13.26
C ALA A 181 -8.48 3.50 11.95
N HIS A 182 -9.33 4.33 11.34
CA HIS A 182 -9.03 5.05 10.10
C HIS A 182 -7.83 5.99 10.22
N VAL A 183 -7.74 6.79 11.30
CA VAL A 183 -6.63 7.74 11.47
C VAL A 183 -5.28 7.03 11.68
N PRO A 184 -5.15 6.04 12.59
CA PRO A 184 -3.94 5.24 12.72
C PRO A 184 -3.53 4.51 11.44
N LEU A 185 -4.49 3.91 10.72
CA LEU A 185 -4.26 3.22 9.45
C LEU A 185 -3.68 4.17 8.41
N LEU A 186 -4.35 5.29 8.15
CA LEU A 186 -3.86 6.28 7.19
C LEU A 186 -2.49 6.84 7.59
N ARG A 187 -2.25 7.07 8.89
CA ARG A 187 -0.94 7.53 9.36
C ARG A 187 0.14 6.48 9.11
N PHE A 188 -0.15 5.20 9.34
CA PHE A 188 0.76 4.11 9.05
C PHE A 188 1.12 4.08 7.56
N VAL A 189 0.10 4.06 6.70
CA VAL A 189 0.30 4.01 5.25
C VAL A 189 1.06 5.24 4.76
N SER A 190 0.63 6.45 5.17
CA SER A 190 1.32 7.69 4.80
C SER A 190 2.79 7.66 5.23
N ARG A 191 3.12 7.27 6.46
CA ARG A 191 4.51 7.22 6.93
C ARG A 191 5.38 6.33 6.04
N HIS A 192 4.87 5.17 5.65
CA HIS A 192 5.62 4.24 4.80
C HIS A 192 5.68 4.73 3.34
N ALA A 193 4.59 5.23 2.77
CA ALA A 193 4.60 5.79 1.40
C ALA A 193 5.53 7.00 1.28
N THR A 194 5.48 7.91 2.25
CA THR A 194 6.31 9.11 2.37
C THR A 194 7.81 8.83 2.36
N GLN A 195 8.25 7.84 3.14
CA GLN A 195 9.66 7.47 3.27
C GLN A 195 10.26 6.94 1.96
N HIS A 196 9.42 6.46 1.04
CA HIS A 196 9.83 5.92 -0.24
C HIS A 196 9.66 6.91 -1.41
N ILE A 197 8.65 7.79 -1.39
CA ILE A 197 8.53 8.91 -2.35
C ILE A 197 9.78 9.80 -2.28
N ALA A 198 10.31 10.05 -1.07
CA ALA A 198 11.54 10.83 -0.87
C ALA A 198 12.84 10.18 -1.41
N LYS A 199 12.77 8.93 -1.89
CA LYS A 199 13.91 8.14 -2.45
C LYS A 199 13.83 7.92 -3.97
N ARG A 200 12.76 8.34 -4.65
CA ARG A 200 12.65 8.24 -6.12
C ARG A 200 13.59 9.27 -6.78
N PRO A 201 14.37 8.90 -7.82
CA PRO A 201 15.14 9.87 -8.61
C PRO A 201 14.18 10.91 -9.21
N VAL A 202 14.57 12.19 -9.15
CA VAL A 202 13.73 13.31 -9.58
C VAL A 202 13.66 13.34 -11.10
N GLY A 203 12.67 12.66 -11.67
CA GLY A 203 12.06 13.06 -12.93
C GLY A 203 10.84 13.90 -12.61
N HIS A 204 10.94 15.22 -12.76
CA HIS A 204 9.81 16.17 -12.66
C HIS A 204 9.10 16.41 -11.31
N PHE A 205 9.44 15.73 -10.20
CA PHE A 205 8.85 16.05 -8.88
C PHE A 205 9.61 17.18 -8.17
N SER A 206 8.99 18.35 -8.06
CA SER A 206 9.52 19.52 -7.35
C SER A 206 9.87 19.21 -5.87
N LEU A 207 10.96 19.80 -5.38
CA LEU A 207 11.41 19.79 -3.97
C LEU A 207 10.26 20.10 -2.97
N ALA A 208 9.24 20.84 -3.42
CA ALA A 208 8.05 21.18 -2.65
C ALA A 208 7.22 19.96 -2.23
N VAL A 209 7.06 18.95 -3.09
CA VAL A 209 6.35 17.70 -2.75
C VAL A 209 7.14 16.92 -1.71
N ARG A 210 8.49 16.90 -1.82
CA ARG A 210 9.35 16.25 -0.83
C ARG A 210 9.19 16.89 0.54
N LEU A 211 9.14 18.22 0.64
CA LEU A 211 8.92 18.95 1.90
C LEU A 211 7.52 18.73 2.48
N TRP A 212 6.48 18.61 1.63
CA TRP A 212 5.11 18.26 2.04
C TRP A 212 5.03 16.84 2.62
N VAL A 213 5.71 15.90 1.96
CA VAL A 213 5.73 14.49 2.31
C VAL A 213 6.57 14.21 3.57
N THR A 214 7.77 14.80 3.70
CA THR A 214 8.74 14.46 4.77
C THR A 214 8.62 15.29 6.04
N SER A 215 7.86 16.39 6.04
CA SER A 215 7.63 17.13 7.27
C SER A 215 6.71 16.33 8.18
N ALA A 216 7.26 15.77 9.27
CA ALA A 216 6.52 15.08 10.33
C ALA A 216 5.45 15.95 11.04
N ALA A 217 5.30 17.21 10.61
CA ALA A 217 4.23 18.09 11.01
C ALA A 217 3.09 18.01 10.00
N ILE A 218 1.99 17.39 10.40
CA ILE A 218 0.68 17.95 10.06
C ILE A 218 0.75 19.40 10.54
N PHE A 219 0.96 20.34 9.61
CA PHE A 219 1.21 21.75 9.91
C PHE A 219 0.11 22.28 10.83
N LYS A 220 0.50 22.89 11.96
CA LYS A 220 -0.44 23.53 12.89
C LYS A 220 -1.26 24.56 12.11
N ARG A 221 -2.58 24.56 12.31
CA ARG A 221 -3.52 25.54 11.73
C ARG A 221 -2.95 26.96 11.85
N GLY A 222 -2.90 27.70 10.74
CA GLY A 222 -2.43 29.09 10.71
C GLY A 222 -0.92 29.31 10.58
N SER A 223 -0.15 28.28 10.23
CA SER A 223 1.26 28.46 9.82
C SER A 223 1.35 29.01 8.39
N GLU A 224 2.49 29.63 8.05
CA GLU A 224 2.79 30.10 6.70
C GLU A 224 3.20 28.92 5.79
N LEU A 225 2.97 29.07 4.49
CA LEU A 225 3.57 28.20 3.48
C LEU A 225 5.10 28.38 3.50
N PRO A 226 5.88 27.30 3.30
CA PRO A 226 7.30 27.43 3.05
C PRO A 226 7.54 28.40 1.87
N PRO A 227 8.56 29.28 1.93
CA PRO A 227 8.76 30.34 0.94
C PRO A 227 8.99 29.82 -0.50
N GLN A 228 9.31 28.53 -0.66
CA GLN A 228 9.45 27.84 -1.94
C GLN A 228 8.18 27.11 -2.44
N CYS A 229 7.03 27.25 -1.77
CA CYS A 229 5.78 26.57 -2.13
C CYS A 229 4.80 27.54 -2.80
N ASP A 230 4.56 27.38 -4.11
CA ASP A 230 3.56 28.17 -4.84
C ASP A 230 2.14 27.74 -4.42
N PRO A 231 1.28 28.65 -3.94
CA PRO A 231 -0.10 28.35 -3.55
C PRO A 231 -0.96 27.72 -4.67
N LYS A 232 -0.71 28.06 -5.94
CA LYS A 232 -1.44 27.48 -7.09
C LYS A 232 -1.06 26.02 -7.31
N VAL A 233 0.23 25.71 -7.20
CA VAL A 233 0.75 24.35 -7.29
C VAL A 233 0.26 23.52 -6.10
N ALA A 234 0.28 24.08 -4.88
CA ALA A 234 -0.27 23.41 -3.70
C ALA A 234 -1.75 23.02 -3.86
N LYS A 235 -2.56 23.90 -4.46
CA LYS A 235 -3.98 23.64 -4.74
C LYS A 235 -4.20 22.54 -5.78
N GLU A 236 -3.33 22.42 -6.77
CA GLU A 236 -3.35 21.34 -7.78
C GLU A 236 -3.13 19.95 -7.15
N PHE A 237 -2.35 19.88 -6.06
CA PHE A 237 -2.11 18.67 -5.29
C PHE A 237 -3.09 18.44 -4.13
N GLY A 238 -4.24 19.12 -4.13
CA GLY A 238 -5.31 18.91 -3.14
C GLY A 238 -5.00 19.46 -1.75
N VAL A 239 -4.03 20.37 -1.63
CA VAL A 239 -3.67 21.02 -0.36
C VAL A 239 -4.62 22.20 -0.10
N PRO A 240 -5.31 22.25 1.07
CA PRO A 240 -6.19 23.36 1.41
C PRO A 240 -5.38 24.59 1.84
N VAL A 241 -5.24 25.54 0.92
CA VAL A 241 -4.47 26.78 1.07
C VAL A 241 -5.41 27.98 0.91
N ARG A 242 -5.34 28.94 1.84
CA ARG A 242 -6.04 30.22 1.77
C ARG A 242 -5.41 31.13 0.72
N GLY A 243 -6.21 32.07 0.19
CA GLY A 243 -5.76 33.04 -0.80
C GLY A 243 -4.64 33.99 -0.33
N ASP A 244 -4.35 34.02 0.98
CA ASP A 244 -3.29 34.80 1.61
C ASP A 244 -1.99 34.01 1.84
N GLY A 245 -1.92 32.74 1.42
CA GLY A 245 -0.73 31.90 1.58
C GLY A 245 -0.64 31.17 2.93
N PHE A 246 -1.73 31.13 3.70
CA PHE A 246 -1.81 30.39 4.96
C PHE A 246 -2.66 29.12 4.87
N TRP A 247 -2.44 28.16 5.77
CA TRP A 247 -3.20 26.90 5.80
C TRP A 247 -4.66 27.08 6.21
N ASP A 248 -5.58 26.37 5.54
CA ASP A 248 -6.98 26.17 5.96
C ASP A 248 -7.17 24.77 6.56
N ALA A 249 -7.98 24.66 7.61
CA ALA A 249 -8.29 23.36 8.22
C ALA A 249 -9.36 22.60 7.40
N VAL A 250 -9.25 21.27 7.34
CA VAL A 250 -10.40 20.37 7.08
C VAL A 250 -11.07 20.05 8.40
#